data_AF-A0A3C1YDZ6-F1
#
_entry.id   AF-A0A3C1YDZ6-F1
#
_cell.length_a   1.000
_cell.length_b   1.000
_cell.length_c   1.000
_cell.angle_alpha   90.00
_cell.angle_beta   90.00
_cell.angle_gamma   90.00
#
_symmetry.space_group_name_H-M   'P 1'
#
loop_
_entity.id
_entity.type
_entity.pdbx_description
1 polymer ?
#
loop_
_entity_poly.entity_id
_entity_poly.type
_entity_poly.pdbx_seq_one_letter_code
_entity_poly.pdbx_strand_id
1 'polypeptide(L)'
;LPQAMPGSGLGMTLWLVSMSLFIVSALLGGLNYIVTILNLRTEGMSMTRMPLTMWAFLVTAILGVLSFPVLLSAALLLIFDRGFGTAFYLSDIMIQGEMLTQTGGSPILFQHLFWFLGHP
;
A
#
# COMPACT_ATOMS: atom_id res chain seq x y z
N LEU A 1 -20.13 4.98 4.10
CA LEU A 1 -18.71 4.79 4.50
C LEU A 1 -18.29 5.64 5.71
N PRO A 2 -18.32 6.99 5.68
CA PRO A 2 -17.88 7.80 6.82
C PRO A 2 -18.70 7.59 8.10
N GLN A 3 -19.97 7.19 7.95
CA GLN A 3 -20.91 6.91 9.04
C GLN A 3 -21.02 5.42 9.40
N ALA A 4 -20.13 4.57 8.87
CA ALA A 4 -20.22 3.12 9.08
C ALA A 4 -19.98 2.73 10.55
N MET A 5 -19.01 3.36 11.22
CA MET A 5 -18.64 3.13 12.62
C MET A 5 -18.00 4.39 13.21
N PRO A 6 -17.98 4.57 14.54
CA PRO A 6 -17.20 5.62 15.20
C PRO A 6 -15.73 5.55 14.75
N GLY A 7 -15.18 6.66 14.26
CA GLY A 7 -13.82 6.74 13.70
C GLY A 7 -13.73 6.57 12.16
N SER A 8 -14.79 6.11 11.50
CA SER A 8 -14.83 6.00 10.03
C SER A 8 -14.92 7.36 9.32
N GLY A 9 -15.17 8.45 10.05
CA GLY A 9 -15.20 9.82 9.52
C GLY A 9 -13.82 10.33 9.09
N LEU A 10 -13.42 11.49 9.60
CA LEU A 10 -12.16 12.12 9.19
C LEU A 10 -10.92 11.28 9.54
N GLY A 11 -10.93 10.55 10.65
CA GLY A 11 -9.80 9.73 11.11
C GLY A 11 -9.34 8.70 10.08
N MET A 12 -10.27 7.91 9.53
CA MET A 12 -9.97 6.95 8.47
C MET A 12 -9.44 7.61 7.19
N THR A 13 -9.97 8.78 6.83
CA THR A 13 -9.47 9.52 5.65
C THR A 13 -8.03 9.98 5.85
N LEU A 14 -7.70 10.54 7.02
CA LEU A 14 -6.34 10.97 7.33
C LEU A 14 -5.37 9.80 7.40
N TRP A 15 -5.80 8.66 7.94
CA TRP A 15 -5.00 7.43 7.95
C TRP A 15 -4.68 6.94 6.54
N LEU A 16 -5.66 6.92 5.63
CA LEU A 16 -5.46 6.50 4.23
C LEU A 16 -4.49 7.43 3.48
N VAL A 17 -4.64 8.74 3.67
CA VAL A 17 -3.73 9.73 3.06
C VAL A 17 -2.31 9.57 3.61
N SER A 18 -2.17 9.46 4.94
CA SER A 18 -0.87 9.25 5.59
C SER A 18 -0.20 7.95 5.12
N MET A 19 -0.96 6.85 5.04
CA MET A 19 -0.48 5.57 4.53
C MET A 19 -0.01 5.67 3.08
N SER A 20 -0.78 6.35 2.22
CA SER A 20 -0.41 6.52 0.81
C SER A 20 0.90 7.30 0.65
N LEU A 21 1.08 8.38 1.41
CA LEU A 21 2.33 9.15 1.42
C LEU A 21 3.52 8.34 1.95
N PHE A 22 3.30 7.58 3.03
CA PHE A 22 4.31 6.67 3.58
C PHE A 22 4.77 5.65 2.54
N ILE A 23 3.83 5.02 1.82
CA ILE A 23 4.14 4.02 0.81
C ILE A 23 4.92 4.63 -0.37
N VAL A 24 4.51 5.79 -0.87
CA VAL A 24 5.23 6.49 -1.94
C VAL A 24 6.66 6.81 -1.51
N SER A 25 6.85 7.32 -0.29
CA SER A 25 8.17 7.58 0.27
C SER A 25 9.03 6.32 0.34
N ALA A 26 8.46 5.21 0.83
CA ALA A 26 9.15 3.92 0.92
C ALA A 26 9.55 3.36 -0.46
N LEU A 27 8.69 3.51 -1.48
CA LEU A 27 8.99 3.09 -2.86
C LEU A 27 10.15 3.89 -3.45
N LEU A 28 10.14 5.21 -3.30
CA LEU A 28 11.23 6.08 -3.76
C LEU A 28 12.54 5.75 -3.03
N GLY A 29 12.47 5.52 -1.71
CA GLY A 29 13.61 5.05 -0.92
C GLY A 29 14.14 3.70 -1.38
N GLY A 30 13.26 2.73 -1.63
CA GLY A 30 13.64 1.40 -2.13
C GLY A 30 14.35 1.46 -3.48
N LEU A 31 13.81 2.22 -4.44
CA LEU A 31 14.47 2.46 -5.73
C LEU A 31 15.83 3.13 -5.56
N ASN A 32 15.95 4.11 -4.66
CA ASN A 32 17.22 4.77 -4.36
C ASN A 32 18.26 3.79 -3.79
N TYR A 33 17.87 2.92 -2.85
CA TYR A 33 18.75 1.87 -2.32
C TYR A 33 19.21 0.90 -3.41
N ILE A 34 18.29 0.42 -4.25
CA ILE A 34 18.62 -0.52 -5.35
C ILE A 34 19.64 0.13 -6.30
N VAL A 35 19.36 1.34 -6.78
CA VAL A 35 20.25 2.04 -7.73
C VAL A 35 21.61 2.32 -7.09
N THR A 36 21.63 2.79 -5.85
CA THR A 36 22.89 3.11 -5.14
C THR A 36 23.74 1.86 -4.95
N ILE A 37 23.15 0.76 -4.48
CA ILE A 37 23.87 -0.49 -4.22
C ILE A 37 24.36 -1.13 -5.52
N LEU A 38 23.63 -0.99 -6.62
CA LEU A 38 24.03 -1.59 -7.90
C LEU A 38 25.06 -0.76 -8.66
N ASN A 39 24.89 0.57 -8.68
CA ASN A 39 25.62 1.45 -9.60
C ASN A 39 26.70 2.30 -8.91
N LEU A 40 26.61 2.54 -7.61
CA LEU A 40 27.50 3.46 -6.88
C LEU A 40 28.43 2.74 -5.89
N ARG A 41 28.82 1.50 -6.21
CA ARG A 41 29.86 0.77 -5.43
C ARG A 41 31.25 1.28 -5.78
N THR A 42 32.19 1.11 -4.85
CA THR A 42 33.60 1.40 -5.10
C THR A 42 34.15 0.44 -6.16
N GLU A 43 35.06 0.94 -7.00
CA GLU A 43 35.72 0.11 -8.00
C GLU A 43 36.41 -1.10 -7.37
N GLY A 44 36.36 -2.25 -8.05
CA GLY A 44 36.91 -3.51 -7.54
C GLY A 44 36.06 -4.24 -6.49
N MET A 45 34.96 -3.64 -6.01
CA MET A 45 34.01 -4.32 -5.12
C MET A 45 32.99 -5.13 -5.93
N SER A 46 33.20 -6.45 -5.97
CA SER A 46 32.20 -7.37 -6.53
C SER A 46 31.00 -7.53 -5.58
N MET A 47 29.88 -7.95 -6.15
CA MET A 47 28.62 -8.09 -5.43
C MET A 47 28.68 -9.10 -4.27
N THR A 48 29.45 -10.17 -4.44
CA THR A 48 29.67 -11.21 -3.42
C THR A 48 30.56 -10.76 -2.27
N ARG A 49 31.26 -9.62 -2.38
CA ARG A 49 32.15 -9.08 -1.35
C ARG A 49 31.50 -7.97 -0.51
N MET A 50 30.24 -7.64 -0.78
CA MET A 50 29.55 -6.62 0.02
C MET A 50 29.24 -7.12 1.43
N PRO A 51 29.21 -6.22 2.44
CA PRO A 51 28.74 -6.56 3.77
C PRO A 51 27.32 -7.13 3.75
N LEU A 52 27.02 -8.06 4.65
CA LEU A 52 25.69 -8.68 4.76
C LEU A 52 24.57 -7.65 4.99
N THR A 53 24.86 -6.54 5.67
CA THR A 53 23.90 -5.44 5.86
C THR A 53 23.47 -4.80 4.54
N MET A 54 24.38 -4.64 3.57
CA MET A 54 24.04 -4.09 2.25
C MET A 54 23.25 -5.08 1.42
N TRP A 55 23.54 -6.39 1.56
CA TRP A 55 22.69 -7.44 1.00
C TRP A 55 21.29 -7.43 1.59
N ALA A 56 21.16 -7.31 2.91
CA ALA A 56 19.87 -7.22 3.58
C ALA A 56 19.07 -6.01 3.10
N PHE A 57 19.69 -4.83 3.02
CA PHE A 57 19.02 -3.63 2.47
C PHE A 57 18.62 -3.79 1.01
N LEU A 58 19.45 -4.41 0.16
CA LEU A 58 19.10 -4.65 -1.23
C LEU A 58 17.88 -5.56 -1.34
N VAL A 59 17.86 -6.69 -0.62
CA VAL A 59 16.74 -7.64 -0.65
C VAL A 59 15.47 -6.99 -0.11
N THR A 60 15.54 -6.30 1.03
CA THR A 60 14.39 -5.57 1.60
C THR A 60 13.85 -4.51 0.63
N ALA A 61 14.74 -3.78 -0.06
CA ALA A 61 14.32 -2.78 -1.04
C ALA A 61 13.62 -3.42 -2.25
N ILE A 62 14.11 -4.55 -2.75
CA ILE A 62 13.48 -5.30 -3.85
C ILE A 62 12.09 -5.81 -3.43
N LEU A 63 12.00 -6.49 -2.28
CA LEU A 63 10.72 -6.98 -1.76
C LEU A 63 9.73 -5.83 -1.52
N GLY A 64 10.23 -4.71 -0.98
CA GLY A 64 9.45 -3.49 -0.82
C GLY A 64 8.89 -2.97 -2.14
N VAL A 65 9.73 -2.78 -3.16
CA VAL A 65 9.29 -2.27 -4.48
C VAL A 65 8.26 -3.19 -5.14
N LEU A 66 8.35 -4.50 -4.94
CA LEU A 66 7.38 -5.46 -5.48
C LEU A 66 6.07 -5.51 -4.69
N SER A 67 6.09 -5.23 -3.38
CA SER A 67 4.95 -5.47 -2.50
C SER A 67 4.14 -4.22 -2.16
N PHE A 68 4.82 -3.10 -1.95
CA PHE A 68 4.18 -1.83 -1.59
C PHE A 68 3.18 -1.28 -2.63
N PRO A 69 3.33 -1.45 -3.96
CA PRO A 69 2.33 -0.97 -4.92
C PRO A 69 0.96 -1.64 -4.76
N VAL A 70 0.92 -2.89 -4.30
CA VAL A 70 -0.32 -3.62 -4.01
C VAL A 70 -1.04 -2.99 -2.82
N LEU A 71 -0.31 -2.68 -1.74
CA LEU A 71 -0.87 -1.97 -0.60
C LEU A 71 -1.31 -0.53 -0.94
N LEU A 72 -0.55 0.17 -1.79
CA LEU A 72 -0.94 1.50 -2.27
C LEU A 72 -2.27 1.44 -3.03
N SER A 73 -2.43 0.44 -3.89
CA SER A 73 -3.68 0.19 -4.61
C SER A 73 -4.83 -0.06 -3.63
N ALA A 74 -4.60 -0.84 -2.58
CA ALA A 74 -5.59 -1.09 -1.53
C ALA A 74 -6.13 0.22 -0.92
N ALA A 75 -5.21 1.12 -0.55
CA ALA A 75 -5.53 2.42 0.04
C ALA A 75 -6.22 3.38 -0.93
N LEU A 76 -5.72 3.49 -2.18
CA LEU A 76 -6.27 4.39 -3.19
C LEU A 76 -7.70 4.02 -3.59
N LEU A 77 -7.98 2.73 -3.79
CA LEU A 77 -9.32 2.26 -4.10
C LEU A 77 -10.29 2.57 -2.95
N LEU A 78 -9.82 2.52 -1.69
CA LEU A 78 -10.67 2.86 -0.54
C LEU A 78 -10.87 4.37 -0.41
N ILE A 79 -9.89 5.18 -0.80
CA ILE A 79 -10.08 6.64 -0.95
C ILE A 79 -11.14 6.92 -2.01
N PHE A 80 -11.13 6.19 -3.12
CA PHE A 80 -12.12 6.34 -4.19
C PHE A 80 -13.52 5.96 -3.73
N ASP A 81 -13.66 4.85 -2.99
CA ASP A 81 -14.95 4.44 -2.44
C ASP A 81 -15.49 5.49 -1.44
N ARG A 82 -14.60 6.15 -0.71
CA ARG A 82 -14.96 7.15 0.31
C ARG A 82 -15.24 8.54 -0.23
N GLY A 83 -14.59 8.95 -1.32
CA GLY A 83 -14.58 10.34 -1.78
C GLY A 83 -15.01 10.58 -3.23
N PHE A 84 -15.00 9.55 -4.07
CA PHE A 84 -15.21 9.68 -5.52
C PHE A 84 -16.36 8.80 -6.06
N GLY A 85 -17.11 8.15 -5.17
CA GLY A 85 -18.35 7.44 -5.52
C GLY A 85 -18.15 6.09 -6.20
N THR A 86 -16.98 5.46 -6.05
CA THR A 86 -16.74 4.08 -6.48
C THR A 86 -17.24 3.06 -5.44
N ALA A 87 -17.24 1.77 -5.79
CA ALA A 87 -17.64 0.68 -4.91
C ALA A 87 -16.77 -0.58 -5.11
N PHE A 88 -15.45 -0.47 -4.91
CA PHE A 88 -14.53 -1.60 -4.98
C PHE A 88 -14.69 -2.58 -3.81
N TYR A 89 -14.92 -2.06 -2.61
CA TYR A 89 -15.02 -2.85 -1.37
C TYR A 89 -16.43 -2.87 -0.77
N LEU A 90 -17.35 -2.10 -1.35
CA LEU A 90 -18.74 -2.05 -0.94
C LEU A 90 -19.54 -3.16 -1.61
N SER A 91 -19.91 -4.17 -0.82
CA SER A 91 -20.95 -5.12 -1.20
C SER A 91 -22.34 -4.48 -1.09
N ASP A 92 -23.41 -5.29 -1.16
CA ASP A 92 -24.76 -4.85 -0.79
C ASP A 92 -24.81 -4.47 0.69
N ILE A 93 -24.50 -3.21 1.00
CA ILE A 93 -24.57 -2.65 2.35
C ILE A 93 -25.76 -1.69 2.39
N MET A 94 -26.72 -2.01 3.26
CA MET A 94 -27.76 -1.09 3.70
C MET A 94 -27.14 -0.09 4.69
N ILE A 95 -27.04 1.19 4.33
CA ILE A 95 -26.66 2.22 5.32
C ILE A 95 -27.95 2.88 5.80
N GLN A 96 -28.25 2.74 7.09
CA GLN A 96 -29.41 3.38 7.73
C GLN A 96 -30.78 3.03 7.09
N GLY A 97 -30.90 1.86 6.47
CA GLY A 97 -32.16 1.38 5.87
C GLY A 97 -32.33 1.74 4.40
N GLU A 98 -31.40 2.48 3.79
CA GLU A 98 -31.37 2.72 2.34
C GLU A 98 -30.30 1.86 1.64
N MET A 99 -30.65 1.32 0.48
CA MET A 99 -29.69 0.66 -0.42
C MET A 99 -28.77 1.74 -0.99
N LEU A 100 -27.46 1.58 -0.81
CA LEU A 100 -26.50 2.39 -1.55
C LEU A 100 -26.66 2.09 -3.04
N THR A 101 -26.68 3.14 -3.86
CA THR A 101 -26.77 3.02 -5.33
C THR A 101 -25.55 2.34 -5.95
N GLN A 102 -24.42 2.28 -5.22
CA GLN A 102 -23.17 1.68 -5.67
C GLN A 102 -22.97 0.33 -4.97
N THR A 103 -23.08 -0.76 -5.72
CA THR A 103 -22.95 -2.15 -5.24
C THR A 103 -22.10 -2.99 -6.18
N GLY A 104 -21.66 -4.17 -5.74
CA GLY A 104 -20.90 -5.14 -6.53
C GLY A 104 -19.42 -5.30 -6.13
N GLY A 105 -18.95 -4.52 -5.16
CA GLY A 105 -17.62 -4.66 -4.57
C GLY A 105 -17.52 -5.81 -3.58
N SER A 106 -16.29 -6.11 -3.15
CA SER A 106 -16.02 -7.18 -2.18
C SER A 106 -15.08 -6.72 -1.07
N PRO A 107 -15.49 -6.78 0.21
CA PRO A 107 -14.60 -6.46 1.32
C PRO A 107 -13.45 -7.48 1.46
N ILE A 108 -13.60 -8.68 0.90
CA ILE A 108 -12.54 -9.70 0.86
C ILE A 108 -11.38 -9.25 -0.04
N LEU A 109 -11.66 -8.47 -1.10
CA LEU A 109 -10.63 -7.89 -1.96
C LEU A 109 -9.68 -7.00 -1.16
N PHE A 110 -10.22 -6.16 -0.26
CA PHE A 110 -9.40 -5.31 0.60
C PHE A 110 -8.44 -6.14 1.45
N GLN A 111 -8.91 -7.25 2.03
CA GLN A 111 -8.08 -8.14 2.85
C GLN A 111 -6.93 -8.74 2.03
N HIS A 112 -7.20 -9.20 0.81
CA HIS A 112 -6.16 -9.77 -0.06
C HIS A 112 -5.11 -8.73 -0.45
N LEU A 113 -5.54 -7.53 -0.84
CA LEU A 113 -4.61 -6.46 -1.22
C LEU A 113 -3.81 -5.93 -0.02
N PHE A 114 -4.44 -5.83 1.15
CA PHE A 114 -3.80 -5.35 2.38
C PHE A 114 -2.79 -6.38 2.91
N TRP A 115 -3.20 -7.64 3.01
CA TRP A 115 -2.36 -8.71 3.56
C TRP A 115 -1.38 -9.32 2.56
N PHE A 116 -1.38 -8.88 1.31
CA PHE A 116 -0.28 -9.15 0.38
C PHE A 116 1.07 -8.71 0.98
N LEU A 117 1.09 -7.60 1.74
CA LEU A 117 2.27 -7.15 2.49
C LEU A 117 2.54 -7.96 3.77
N GLY A 118 1.61 -8.77 4.27
CA GLY A 118 1.75 -9.52 5.53
C GLY A 118 2.74 -10.68 5.45
N HIS A 119 3.03 -11.17 4.23
CA HIS A 119 3.93 -12.30 3.97
C HIS A 119 4.87 -12.14 2.74
N PRO A 120 5.58 -11.01 2.57
CA PRO A 120 6.42 -10.76 1.39
C PRO A 120 7.85 -11.28 1.54
#